data_AF-A0A6L5GA60-F1
#
_entry.id   AF-A0A6L5GA60-F1
#
_cell.length_a   1.000
_cell.length_b   1.000
_cell.length_c   1.000
_cell.angle_alpha   90.00
_cell.angle_beta   90.00
_cell.angle_gamma   90.00
#
_symmetry.space_group_name_H-M   'P 1'
#
loop_
_entity.id
_entity.type
_entity.pdbx_description
1 polymer ?
#
loop_
_entity_poly.entity_id
_entity_poly.type
_entity_poly.pdbx_seq_one_letter_code
_entity_poly.pdbx_strand_id
1 'polypeptide(L)'
;MPSPSPQASRRAVLTGAAVAGGAAVLPFGFATAAHADELLLATDFSSGTTEGWYARGPVALSVNAEGSLLVEGRTATWNGAAIDITAHIEVGVRYQLRVLLRLPSGSDAADLRTTVQRDAAGSTAYESVKWNTAVTPDAWTEFTGTYSVSQAADQLQFYVESDSSLTPVLVDNFTLTRIEEPEIQDLVPLKDFLECDFPIGCAVEPLEVVGRPAELLAKHFAQVTTGNQMKPDAIQPTEGVFDFTRADQIVAFAEANGMRVYGHTLLWHNQTPAWWFDDADGNPLQNTPEHQALILDRFEAHVTAIAEHYGRRVWAWDVVNEVVDPEQTDGLRRSRWYEIFGGGAYIGEVFKIARRVLPRRVKLFINDYNTEFPDKREAMFNLVQDLKRKRVPVDGVGHQAHVDYKRDPQLLGDTIDAFKRLRVLQAVTELDVSVSDYMEESLPSTPPERLIAQGWYYKELFEVLRERAHLLESVTMWGLYDAVSWLRSWPVSRPHEAPLFFDDRLQAKPAYWGVVDPSRLEPAPEAAGES
;
A
#
# COMPACT_ATOMS: atom_id res chain seq x y z
N MET A 1 -34.05 39.99 -26.04
CA MET A 1 -35.46 40.10 -26.48
C MET A 1 -35.69 39.05 -27.56
N PRO A 2 -36.71 38.18 -27.47
CA PRO A 2 -37.75 38.07 -26.45
C PRO A 2 -37.63 36.80 -25.58
N SER A 3 -37.99 36.97 -24.31
CA SER A 3 -38.38 35.93 -23.33
C SER A 3 -39.93 35.93 -23.25
N PRO A 4 -40.61 35.18 -22.35
CA PRO A 4 -40.51 33.77 -21.95
C PRO A 4 -41.90 33.06 -21.82
N SER A 5 -41.86 31.81 -21.31
CA SER A 5 -42.84 31.13 -20.42
C SER A 5 -43.78 30.06 -21.04
N PRO A 6 -44.35 29.10 -20.26
CA PRO A 6 -44.21 28.89 -18.81
C PRO A 6 -43.85 27.45 -18.35
N GLN A 7 -43.53 27.38 -17.06
CA GLN A 7 -43.31 26.21 -16.21
C GLN A 7 -44.49 25.21 -16.20
N ALA A 8 -44.19 23.93 -15.94
CA ALA A 8 -45.12 23.01 -15.31
C ALA A 8 -44.39 22.15 -14.26
N SER A 9 -44.50 22.56 -13.01
CA SER A 9 -44.26 21.75 -11.83
C SER A 9 -45.35 20.68 -11.73
N ARG A 10 -44.98 19.46 -11.36
CA ARG A 10 -45.93 18.46 -10.87
C ARG A 10 -45.48 17.97 -9.50
N ARG A 11 -45.97 18.67 -8.47
CA ARG A 11 -46.20 18.09 -7.14
C ARG A 11 -47.44 17.20 -7.25
N ALA A 12 -47.30 15.92 -6.94
CA ALA A 12 -48.44 15.07 -6.64
C ALA A 12 -48.55 14.95 -5.11
N VAL A 13 -49.59 15.60 -4.56
CA VAL A 13 -50.12 15.33 -3.23
C VAL A 13 -51.21 14.28 -3.42
N LEU A 14 -51.11 13.15 -2.72
CA LEU A 14 -52.20 12.20 -2.55
C LEU A 14 -52.38 11.93 -1.05
N THR A 15 -53.36 12.61 -0.48
CA THR A 15 -54.02 12.27 0.77
C THR A 15 -55.10 11.22 0.49
N GLY A 16 -55.20 10.17 1.31
CA GLY A 16 -56.40 9.34 1.31
C GLY A 16 -56.28 7.94 1.91
N ALA A 17 -56.65 7.86 3.20
CA ALA A 17 -57.38 6.77 3.86
C ALA A 17 -56.68 5.42 4.16
N ALA A 18 -56.57 5.17 5.46
CA ALA A 18 -56.31 3.90 6.08
C ALA A 18 -57.41 2.86 5.82
N VAL A 19 -57.00 1.63 5.53
CA VAL A 19 -57.79 0.42 5.80
C VAL A 19 -56.85 -0.59 6.45
N ALA A 20 -57.18 -0.93 7.69
CA ALA A 20 -56.53 -1.98 8.45
C ALA A 20 -56.86 -3.35 7.84
N GLY A 21 -55.83 -4.13 7.55
CA GLY A 21 -55.95 -5.52 7.12
C GLY A 21 -54.66 -6.25 7.48
N GLY A 22 -54.64 -6.86 8.66
CA GLY A 22 -53.52 -7.68 9.10
C GLY A 22 -53.37 -8.91 8.20
N ALA A 23 -52.27 -8.95 7.47
CA ALA A 23 -51.71 -10.17 6.91
C ALA A 23 -50.26 -10.23 7.37
N ALA A 24 -49.94 -11.23 8.17
CA ALA A 24 -48.59 -11.51 8.62
C ALA A 24 -47.72 -11.80 7.39
N VAL A 25 -46.91 -10.81 6.99
CA VAL A 25 -45.83 -11.00 6.03
C VAL A 25 -44.72 -11.70 6.80
N LEU A 26 -44.63 -13.01 6.63
CA LEU A 26 -43.44 -13.78 6.97
C LEU A 26 -42.27 -13.13 6.22
N PRO A 27 -41.15 -12.78 6.89
CA PRO A 27 -39.98 -12.33 6.17
C PRO A 27 -39.50 -13.52 5.35
N PHE A 28 -39.55 -13.39 4.01
CA PHE A 28 -38.74 -14.22 3.15
C PHE A 28 -37.28 -13.89 3.49
N GLY A 29 -36.73 -14.64 4.44
CA GLY A 29 -35.30 -14.74 4.62
C GLY A 29 -34.74 -15.37 3.36
N PHE A 30 -34.16 -14.55 2.49
CA PHE A 30 -33.03 -15.04 1.71
C PHE A 30 -31.94 -15.31 2.74
N ALA A 31 -31.85 -16.56 3.18
CA ALA A 31 -30.62 -17.06 3.75
C ALA A 31 -29.59 -17.02 2.60
N THR A 32 -28.86 -15.91 2.47
CA THR A 32 -27.53 -15.98 1.89
C THR A 32 -26.79 -16.97 2.77
N ALA A 33 -26.36 -18.10 2.20
CA ALA A 33 -25.47 -19.00 2.89
C ALA A 33 -24.36 -18.15 3.50
N ALA A 34 -24.20 -18.18 4.83
CA ALA A 34 -23.03 -17.62 5.44
C ALA A 34 -21.87 -18.43 4.90
N HIS A 35 -21.12 -17.85 3.95
CA HIS A 35 -19.93 -18.47 3.40
C HIS A 35 -18.88 -18.46 4.54
N ALA A 36 -18.69 -19.61 5.16
CA ALA A 36 -17.78 -19.79 6.28
C ALA A 36 -16.38 -20.11 5.75
N ASP A 37 -15.36 -19.69 6.50
CA ASP A 37 -13.98 -20.08 6.25
C ASP A 37 -13.85 -21.60 6.15
N GLU A 38 -13.03 -22.08 5.21
CA GLU A 38 -12.89 -23.50 4.87
C GLU A 38 -11.54 -24.04 5.37
N LEU A 39 -11.56 -25.03 6.26
CA LEU A 39 -10.35 -25.72 6.71
C LEU A 39 -9.85 -26.69 5.62
N LEU A 40 -8.68 -26.41 5.05
CA LEU A 40 -8.12 -27.17 3.92
C LEU A 40 -7.12 -28.23 4.32
N LEU A 41 -6.33 -27.95 5.36
CA LEU A 41 -5.30 -28.85 5.88
C LEU A 41 -5.17 -28.65 7.39
N ALA A 42 -5.09 -29.75 8.12
CA ALA A 42 -4.86 -29.75 9.56
C ALA A 42 -3.96 -30.91 9.96
N THR A 43 -3.04 -30.68 10.89
CA THR A 43 -2.21 -31.73 11.50
C THR A 43 -2.20 -31.55 13.01
N ASP A 44 -2.52 -32.61 13.74
CA ASP A 44 -2.52 -32.69 15.20
C ASP A 44 -1.64 -33.85 15.71
N PHE A 45 -1.00 -34.58 14.80
CA PHE A 45 -0.11 -35.71 15.04
C PHE A 45 -0.74 -36.86 15.84
N SER A 46 -2.07 -36.89 15.96
CA SER A 46 -2.83 -37.93 16.67
C SER A 46 -2.69 -39.30 16.02
N SER A 47 -2.32 -39.33 14.73
CA SER A 47 -2.00 -40.57 14.00
C SER A 47 -0.68 -41.24 14.43
N GLY A 48 0.18 -40.52 15.18
CA GLY A 48 1.54 -40.96 15.50
C GLY A 48 2.52 -40.89 14.33
N THR A 49 2.13 -40.29 13.21
CA THR A 49 2.98 -40.04 12.04
C THR A 49 3.28 -38.55 11.88
N THR A 50 4.17 -38.17 10.97
CA THR A 50 4.48 -36.74 10.74
C THR A 50 3.41 -36.01 9.93
N GLU A 51 2.33 -36.66 9.49
CA GLU A 51 1.17 -36.02 8.84
C GLU A 51 1.52 -35.07 7.67
N GLY A 52 2.52 -35.45 6.87
CA GLY A 52 2.97 -34.67 5.71
C GLY A 52 4.10 -33.69 6.00
N TRP A 53 4.44 -33.47 7.28
CA TRP A 53 5.63 -32.72 7.66
C TRP A 53 6.91 -33.48 7.33
N TYR A 54 7.92 -32.75 6.85
CA TYR A 54 9.23 -33.27 6.48
C TYR A 54 10.37 -32.38 7.00
N ALA A 55 11.56 -32.96 7.08
CA ALA A 55 12.74 -32.28 7.60
C ALA A 55 13.18 -31.14 6.66
N ARG A 56 13.36 -29.94 7.21
CA ARG A 56 13.99 -28.80 6.53
C ARG A 56 15.43 -28.69 7.03
N GLY A 57 16.37 -29.05 6.17
CA GLY A 57 17.78 -29.21 6.56
C GLY A 57 18.03 -30.53 7.28
N PRO A 58 19.24 -30.72 7.87
CA PRO A 58 19.67 -32.00 8.44
C PRO A 58 19.11 -32.23 9.86
N VAL A 59 17.77 -32.25 10.00
CA VAL A 59 17.08 -32.50 11.29
C VAL A 59 16.40 -33.87 11.31
N ALA A 60 16.16 -34.38 12.51
CA ALA A 60 15.33 -35.54 12.74
C ALA A 60 13.92 -35.11 13.17
N LEU A 61 12.90 -35.77 12.59
CA LEU A 61 11.50 -35.59 12.96
C LEU A 61 10.96 -36.86 13.61
N SER A 62 10.26 -36.71 14.73
CA SER A 62 9.55 -37.82 15.39
C SER A 62 8.29 -37.31 16.10
N VAL A 63 7.26 -38.15 16.22
CA VAL A 63 6.11 -37.83 17.09
C VAL A 63 6.43 -38.32 18.50
N ASN A 64 6.41 -37.40 19.47
CA ASN A 64 6.75 -37.72 20.85
C ASN A 64 5.57 -38.39 21.59
N ALA A 65 5.82 -38.81 22.83
CA ALA A 65 4.80 -39.47 23.66
C ALA A 65 3.60 -38.57 24.02
N GLU A 66 3.73 -37.26 23.83
CA GLU A 66 2.66 -36.27 24.06
C GLU A 66 1.80 -36.05 22.80
N GLY A 67 2.12 -36.72 21.68
CA GLY A 67 1.38 -36.57 20.43
C GLY A 67 1.71 -35.29 19.68
N SER A 68 2.95 -34.78 19.78
CA SER A 68 3.42 -33.59 19.06
C SER A 68 4.66 -33.91 18.23
N LEU A 69 4.91 -33.15 17.17
CA LEU A 69 6.07 -33.33 16.32
C LEU A 69 7.31 -32.70 16.97
N LEU A 70 8.30 -33.52 17.29
CA LEU A 70 9.60 -33.11 17.80
C LEU A 70 10.61 -32.96 16.65
N VAL A 71 11.25 -31.80 16.60
CA VAL A 71 12.30 -31.43 15.64
C VAL A 71 13.65 -31.35 16.37
N GLU A 72 14.57 -32.27 16.08
CA GLU A 72 15.88 -32.37 16.76
C GLU A 72 17.07 -32.28 15.79
N GLY A 73 18.25 -31.98 16.35
CA GLY A 73 19.50 -31.93 15.59
C GLY A 73 19.66 -30.66 14.73
N ARG A 74 19.02 -29.55 15.11
CA ARG A 74 19.13 -28.28 14.39
C ARG A 74 20.59 -27.77 14.46
N THR A 75 21.18 -27.51 13.29
CA THR A 75 22.58 -27.02 13.16
C THR A 75 22.68 -25.60 12.61
N ALA A 76 21.58 -25.09 12.05
CA ALA A 76 21.40 -23.72 11.62
C ALA A 76 20.00 -23.23 11.99
N THR A 77 19.83 -21.92 12.12
CA THR A 77 18.60 -21.28 12.61
C THR A 77 17.39 -21.49 11.69
N TRP A 78 17.63 -21.71 10.39
CA TRP A 78 16.61 -22.06 9.39
C TRP A 78 16.26 -23.56 9.35
N ASN A 79 17.01 -24.42 10.05
CA ASN A 79 16.69 -25.85 10.13
C ASN A 79 15.41 -26.02 10.97
N GLY A 80 14.52 -26.90 10.54
CA GLY A 80 13.19 -27.03 11.16
C GLY A 80 12.34 -28.13 10.54
N ALA A 81 11.04 -28.08 10.81
CA ALA A 81 10.05 -28.88 10.07
C ALA A 81 9.37 -28.00 9.03
N ALA A 82 9.04 -28.60 7.87
CA ALA A 82 8.30 -27.95 6.80
C ALA A 82 7.12 -28.80 6.35
N ILE A 83 6.11 -28.15 5.77
CA ILE A 83 4.97 -28.78 5.12
C ILE A 83 4.69 -28.06 3.79
N ASP A 84 4.41 -28.85 2.75
CA ASP A 84 4.11 -28.31 1.41
C ASP A 84 2.62 -27.93 1.36
N ILE A 85 2.35 -26.66 1.09
CA ILE A 85 0.99 -26.11 1.02
C ILE A 85 0.58 -25.77 -0.43
N THR A 86 1.41 -26.09 -1.42
CA THR A 86 1.26 -25.65 -2.82
C THR A 86 -0.10 -26.01 -3.40
N ALA A 87 -0.57 -27.23 -3.14
CA ALA A 87 -1.83 -27.73 -3.69
C ALA A 87 -3.10 -27.04 -3.13
N HIS A 88 -2.95 -26.23 -2.08
CA HIS A 88 -4.06 -25.60 -1.37
C HIS A 88 -4.15 -24.08 -1.60
N ILE A 89 -3.11 -23.46 -2.15
CA ILE A 89 -3.03 -22.00 -2.31
C ILE A 89 -3.34 -21.60 -3.75
N GLU A 90 -4.38 -20.80 -3.90
CA GLU A 90 -4.81 -20.21 -5.17
C GLU A 90 -4.38 -18.74 -5.26
N VAL A 91 -4.18 -18.28 -6.50
CA VAL A 91 -3.82 -16.87 -6.77
C VAL A 91 -4.98 -15.95 -6.38
N GLY A 92 -4.66 -14.90 -5.62
CA GLY A 92 -5.63 -13.89 -5.19
C GLY A 92 -6.63 -14.37 -4.14
N VAL A 93 -6.39 -15.52 -3.51
CA VAL A 93 -7.18 -16.01 -2.37
C VAL A 93 -6.37 -15.83 -1.09
N ARG A 94 -7.05 -15.47 0.00
CA ARG A 94 -6.46 -15.24 1.31
C ARG A 94 -6.61 -16.47 2.19
N TYR A 95 -5.54 -16.81 2.91
CA TYR A 95 -5.49 -17.96 3.80
C TYR A 95 -5.01 -17.56 5.18
N GLN A 96 -5.51 -18.21 6.22
CA GLN A 96 -4.95 -18.19 7.57
C GLN A 96 -4.06 -19.41 7.77
N LEU A 97 -2.82 -19.16 8.19
CA LEU A 97 -1.88 -20.18 8.64
C LEU A 97 -1.75 -20.06 10.15
N ARG A 98 -1.97 -21.16 10.86
CA ARG A 98 -1.85 -21.23 12.32
C ARG A 98 -1.04 -22.46 12.71
N VAL A 99 -0.19 -22.35 13.73
CA VAL A 99 0.53 -23.47 14.34
C VAL A 99 0.82 -23.17 15.82
N LEU A 100 0.86 -24.21 16.65
CA LEU A 100 1.33 -24.12 18.04
C LEU A 100 2.79 -24.57 18.13
N LEU A 101 3.62 -23.76 18.77
CA LEU A 101 5.02 -24.07 19.02
C LEU A 101 5.31 -24.08 20.52
N ARG A 102 6.19 -25.00 20.94
CA ARG A 102 6.72 -25.07 22.31
C ARG A 102 8.16 -25.56 22.29
N LEU A 103 8.94 -25.24 23.31
CA LEU A 103 10.28 -25.81 23.49
C LEU A 103 10.21 -27.07 24.38
N PRO A 104 11.15 -28.03 24.26
CA PRO A 104 11.22 -29.17 25.17
C PRO A 104 11.46 -28.72 26.62
N SER A 105 10.88 -29.45 27.58
CA SER A 105 11.07 -29.18 29.01
C SER A 105 12.55 -29.07 29.40
N GLY A 106 12.88 -28.06 30.19
CA GLY A 106 14.26 -27.77 30.62
C GLY A 106 15.08 -26.93 29.64
N SER A 107 14.51 -26.50 28.52
CA SER A 107 15.15 -25.56 27.59
C SER A 107 14.96 -24.11 28.04
N ASP A 108 15.92 -23.25 27.69
CA ASP A 108 15.74 -21.80 27.80
C ASP A 108 14.72 -21.29 26.76
N ALA A 109 14.10 -20.14 27.04
CA ALA A 109 13.21 -19.47 26.09
C ALA A 109 13.97 -19.07 24.81
N ALA A 110 13.28 -19.07 23.68
CA ALA A 110 13.84 -18.68 22.40
C ALA A 110 12.79 -18.01 21.50
N ASP A 111 13.25 -17.10 20.65
CA ASP A 111 12.40 -16.51 19.62
C ASP A 111 12.31 -17.43 18.40
N LEU A 112 11.09 -17.85 18.10
CA LEU A 112 10.75 -18.64 16.91
C LEU A 112 10.03 -17.78 15.88
N ARG A 113 10.01 -18.24 14.63
CA ARG A 113 9.37 -17.59 13.49
C ARG A 113 8.72 -18.65 12.59
N THR A 114 7.64 -18.26 11.91
CA THR A 114 7.03 -19.07 10.85
C THR A 114 7.14 -18.35 9.52
N THR A 115 7.52 -19.08 8.47
CA THR A 115 7.87 -18.53 7.17
C THR A 115 7.34 -19.42 6.06
N VAL A 116 6.92 -18.82 4.95
CA VAL A 116 6.67 -19.52 3.69
C VAL A 116 7.85 -19.27 2.76
N GLN A 117 8.51 -20.33 2.30
CA GLN A 117 9.38 -20.28 1.13
C GLN A 117 8.50 -20.41 -0.11
N ARG A 118 8.66 -19.48 -1.06
CA ARG A 118 7.97 -19.49 -2.34
C ARG A 118 8.98 -19.60 -3.47
N ASP A 119 8.91 -20.70 -4.19
CA ASP A 119 9.65 -20.90 -5.43
C ASP A 119 8.71 -20.63 -6.60
N ALA A 120 9.08 -19.68 -7.46
CA ALA A 120 8.28 -19.31 -8.63
C ALA A 120 9.18 -18.80 -9.75
N ALA A 121 9.03 -19.37 -10.94
CA ALA A 121 9.68 -18.92 -12.18
C ALA A 121 11.21 -18.79 -12.05
N GLY A 122 11.84 -19.74 -11.34
CA GLY A 122 13.29 -19.77 -11.14
C GLY A 122 13.81 -18.80 -10.06
N SER A 123 12.93 -18.17 -9.30
CA SER A 123 13.26 -17.33 -8.14
C SER A 123 12.73 -17.93 -6.85
N THR A 124 13.42 -17.67 -5.74
CA THR A 124 13.02 -18.08 -4.39
C THR A 124 12.80 -16.83 -3.53
N ALA A 125 11.66 -16.75 -2.85
CA ALA A 125 11.34 -15.71 -1.88
C ALA A 125 11.02 -16.34 -0.51
N TYR A 126 11.21 -15.55 0.56
CA TYR A 126 10.92 -15.96 1.93
C TYR A 126 10.03 -14.92 2.59
N GLU A 127 8.85 -15.35 3.01
CA GLU A 127 7.77 -14.48 3.48
C GLU A 127 7.38 -14.90 4.89
N SER A 128 7.68 -14.08 5.89
CA SER A 128 7.34 -14.39 7.28
C SER A 128 5.84 -14.27 7.51
N VAL A 129 5.22 -15.35 7.99
CA VAL A 129 3.80 -15.39 8.36
C VAL A 129 3.60 -14.76 9.73
N LYS A 130 4.49 -15.11 10.68
CA LYS A 130 4.57 -14.49 12.01
C LYS A 130 6.04 -14.35 12.38
N TRP A 131 6.47 -13.10 12.60
CA TRP A 131 7.84 -12.74 12.97
C TRP A 131 8.24 -13.26 14.36
N ASN A 132 9.52 -13.07 14.71
CA ASN A 132 10.14 -13.50 15.97
C ASN A 132 9.21 -13.27 17.17
N THR A 133 8.82 -14.38 17.80
CA THR A 133 7.94 -14.40 18.96
C THR A 133 8.55 -15.33 20.00
N ALA A 134 8.61 -14.89 21.26
CA ALA A 134 9.16 -15.67 22.35
C ALA A 134 8.35 -16.94 22.63
N VAL A 135 9.04 -18.08 22.70
CA VAL A 135 8.48 -19.40 23.00
C VAL A 135 9.22 -19.98 24.19
N THR A 136 8.48 -20.63 25.09
CA THR A 136 9.01 -21.22 26.33
C THR A 136 8.70 -22.73 26.38
N PRO A 137 9.32 -23.48 27.30
CA PRO A 137 8.91 -24.87 27.54
C PRO A 137 7.59 -25.01 28.32
N ASP A 138 7.09 -23.93 28.93
CA ASP A 138 6.01 -24.00 29.91
C ASP A 138 4.61 -23.96 29.28
N ALA A 139 4.47 -23.37 28.09
CA ALA A 139 3.19 -23.20 27.41
C ALA A 139 3.32 -23.27 25.89
N TRP A 140 2.26 -23.74 25.23
CA TRP A 140 2.13 -23.63 23.78
C TRP A 140 1.91 -22.18 23.37
N THR A 141 2.75 -21.67 22.48
CA THR A 141 2.60 -20.34 21.88
C THR A 141 1.98 -20.47 20.50
N GLU A 142 0.91 -19.71 20.25
CA GLU A 142 0.27 -19.66 18.94
C GLU A 142 1.00 -18.73 17.98
N PHE A 143 1.28 -19.25 16.79
CA PHE A 143 1.76 -18.50 15.64
C PHE A 143 0.64 -18.48 14.61
N THR A 144 0.11 -17.29 14.33
CA THR A 144 -0.97 -17.09 13.36
C THR A 144 -0.66 -15.90 12.47
N GLY A 145 -1.00 -16.01 11.19
CA GLY A 145 -0.83 -14.97 10.18
C GLY A 145 -1.66 -15.27 8.93
N THR A 146 -1.74 -14.30 8.02
CA THR A 146 -2.42 -14.48 6.72
C THR A 146 -1.40 -14.63 5.60
N TYR A 147 -1.80 -15.33 4.53
CA TYR A 147 -0.96 -15.60 3.38
C TYR A 147 -1.78 -15.57 2.08
N SER A 148 -1.21 -14.97 1.04
CA SER A 148 -1.80 -14.88 -0.30
C SER A 148 -0.68 -14.80 -1.35
N VAL A 149 -0.96 -15.18 -2.60
CA VAL A 149 0.00 -15.05 -3.70
C VAL A 149 -0.62 -14.31 -4.90
N SER A 150 0.16 -13.46 -5.57
CA SER A 150 -0.28 -12.71 -6.76
C SER A 150 -0.04 -13.46 -8.07
N GLN A 151 0.69 -14.57 -8.01
CA GLN A 151 1.03 -15.41 -9.15
C GLN A 151 1.17 -16.86 -8.67
N ALA A 152 0.98 -17.81 -9.59
CA ALA A 152 1.20 -19.21 -9.29
C ALA A 152 2.65 -19.44 -8.85
N ALA A 153 2.82 -20.32 -7.87
CA ALA A 153 4.11 -20.77 -7.39
C ALA A 153 4.35 -22.21 -7.82
N ASP A 154 5.61 -22.53 -8.11
CA ASP A 154 6.06 -23.90 -8.38
C ASP A 154 6.08 -24.70 -7.07
N GLN A 155 6.44 -24.05 -5.96
CA GLN A 155 6.38 -24.61 -4.62
C GLN A 155 6.13 -23.55 -3.54
N LEU A 156 5.33 -23.90 -2.54
CA LEU A 156 5.06 -23.15 -1.32
C LEU A 156 5.30 -24.06 -0.11
N GLN A 157 6.34 -23.76 0.66
CA GLN A 157 6.72 -24.53 1.84
C GLN A 157 6.53 -23.68 3.09
N PHE A 158 5.56 -24.01 3.94
CA PHE A 158 5.47 -23.43 5.27
C PHE A 158 6.46 -24.14 6.18
N TYR A 159 7.24 -23.38 6.96
CA TYR A 159 8.21 -23.96 7.89
C TYR A 159 8.40 -23.14 9.15
N VAL A 160 8.90 -23.82 10.17
CA VAL A 160 9.25 -23.26 11.48
C VAL A 160 10.75 -23.05 11.54
N GLU A 161 11.17 -21.89 12.02
CA GLU A 161 12.57 -21.55 12.23
C GLU A 161 12.74 -20.71 13.50
N SER A 162 13.97 -20.29 13.78
CA SER A 162 14.30 -19.46 14.93
C SER A 162 15.18 -18.31 14.52
N ASP A 163 15.25 -17.29 15.36
CA ASP A 163 16.17 -16.17 15.15
C ASP A 163 17.64 -16.60 15.36
N SER A 164 17.93 -17.17 16.53
CA SER A 164 19.30 -17.45 16.98
C SER A 164 19.46 -18.81 17.68
N SER A 165 18.38 -19.43 18.14
CA SER A 165 18.42 -20.66 18.94
C SER A 165 18.52 -21.93 18.08
N LEU A 166 19.31 -22.91 18.52
CA LEU A 166 19.35 -24.25 17.91
C LEU A 166 18.64 -25.30 18.78
N THR A 167 17.91 -24.86 19.82
CA THR A 167 17.11 -25.73 20.66
C THR A 167 16.11 -26.51 19.81
N PRO A 168 15.88 -27.81 20.11
CA PRO A 168 14.80 -28.57 19.49
C PRO A 168 13.46 -27.86 19.64
N VAL A 169 12.52 -28.12 18.73
CA VAL A 169 11.21 -27.47 18.71
C VAL A 169 10.12 -28.52 18.69
N LEU A 170 9.05 -28.29 19.47
CA LEU A 170 7.81 -29.04 19.38
C LEU A 170 6.82 -28.25 18.52
N VAL A 171 6.21 -28.94 17.56
CA VAL A 171 5.21 -28.40 16.63
C VAL A 171 3.91 -29.17 16.83
N ASP A 172 2.80 -28.46 16.88
CA ASP A 172 1.47 -29.05 17.05
C ASP A 172 0.36 -28.18 16.42
N ASN A 173 -0.80 -28.77 16.15
CA ASN A 173 -2.03 -28.11 15.74
C ASN A 173 -1.87 -27.10 14.60
N PHE A 174 -1.20 -27.51 13.53
CA PHE A 174 -1.13 -26.70 12.32
C PHE A 174 -2.47 -26.73 11.58
N THR A 175 -2.91 -25.56 11.11
CA THR A 175 -4.08 -25.44 10.24
C THR A 175 -3.82 -24.45 9.12
N LEU A 176 -4.26 -24.81 7.92
CA LEU A 176 -4.41 -23.93 6.77
C LEU A 176 -5.90 -23.78 6.47
N THR A 177 -6.40 -22.56 6.63
CA THR A 177 -7.81 -22.23 6.45
C THR A 177 -7.94 -21.20 5.33
N ARG A 178 -8.77 -21.48 4.32
CA ARG A 178 -9.16 -20.48 3.33
C ARG A 178 -10.09 -19.47 3.99
N ILE A 179 -9.75 -18.19 3.89
CA ILE A 179 -10.58 -17.09 4.37
C ILE A 179 -11.56 -16.73 3.27
N GLU A 180 -12.85 -16.75 3.57
CA GLU A 180 -13.83 -16.25 2.61
C GLU A 180 -13.89 -14.72 2.66
N GLU A 181 -13.50 -14.10 1.54
CA GLU A 181 -13.70 -12.68 1.32
C GLU A 181 -15.15 -12.41 0.90
N PRO A 182 -15.83 -11.44 1.54
CA PRO A 182 -17.19 -11.09 1.13
C PRO A 182 -17.21 -10.56 -0.31
N GLU A 183 -18.35 -10.72 -0.96
CA GLU A 183 -18.62 -10.11 -2.27
C GLU A 183 -18.39 -8.58 -2.22
N ILE A 184 -17.88 -8.04 -3.32
CA ILE A 184 -17.73 -6.59 -3.46
C ILE A 184 -19.12 -5.94 -3.50
N GLN A 185 -19.35 -5.00 -2.60
CA GLN A 185 -20.64 -4.35 -2.44
C GLN A 185 -21.10 -3.66 -3.73
N ASP A 186 -22.41 -3.66 -3.97
CA ASP A 186 -22.98 -2.91 -5.07
C ASP A 186 -23.07 -1.41 -4.76
N LEU A 187 -21.92 -0.75 -4.80
CA LEU A 187 -21.73 0.67 -4.50
C LEU A 187 -21.61 1.51 -5.77
N VAL A 188 -21.87 2.81 -5.65
CA VAL A 188 -21.55 3.78 -6.70
C VAL A 188 -20.03 3.78 -6.93
N PRO A 189 -19.55 3.50 -8.14
CA PRO A 189 -18.12 3.60 -8.46
C PRO A 189 -17.57 5.00 -8.17
N LEU A 190 -16.43 5.10 -7.46
CA LEU A 190 -15.82 6.40 -7.15
C LEU A 190 -15.39 7.12 -8.44
N LYS A 191 -14.84 6.37 -9.41
CA LYS A 191 -14.45 6.87 -10.73
C LYS A 191 -15.60 7.48 -11.52
N ASP A 192 -16.81 6.94 -11.39
CA ASP A 192 -18.00 7.46 -12.09
C ASP A 192 -18.54 8.68 -11.34
N PHE A 193 -18.58 8.63 -10.00
CA PHE A 193 -19.01 9.74 -9.16
C PHE A 193 -18.14 10.99 -9.34
N LEU A 194 -16.83 10.81 -9.51
CA LEU A 194 -15.83 11.88 -9.64
C LEU A 194 -15.43 12.18 -11.09
N GLU A 195 -16.06 11.54 -12.09
CA GLU A 195 -15.64 11.62 -13.50
C GLU A 195 -15.55 13.06 -14.03
N CYS A 196 -16.48 13.93 -13.60
CA CYS A 196 -16.53 15.34 -13.99
C CYS A 196 -15.55 16.24 -13.21
N ASP A 197 -14.98 15.74 -12.11
CA ASP A 197 -14.08 16.48 -11.23
C ASP A 197 -12.61 16.14 -11.56
N PHE A 198 -12.22 14.89 -11.34
CA PHE A 198 -10.88 14.38 -11.65
C PHE A 198 -10.86 12.83 -11.62
N PRO A 199 -9.93 12.18 -12.32
CA PRO A 199 -9.72 10.74 -12.18
C PRO A 199 -9.24 10.41 -10.76
N ILE A 200 -9.96 9.52 -10.09
CA ILE A 200 -9.56 8.92 -8.82
C ILE A 200 -8.64 7.72 -9.08
N GLY A 201 -7.47 7.71 -8.45
CA GLY A 201 -6.46 6.67 -8.55
C GLY A 201 -6.26 5.90 -7.25
N CYS A 202 -5.55 4.78 -7.34
CA CYS A 202 -5.16 3.97 -6.19
C CYS A 202 -3.71 3.49 -6.34
N ALA A 203 -2.92 3.62 -5.28
CA ALA A 203 -1.65 2.91 -5.17
C ALA A 203 -1.92 1.44 -4.83
N VAL A 204 -1.22 0.54 -5.52
CA VAL A 204 -1.45 -0.90 -5.42
C VAL A 204 -0.14 -1.68 -5.47
N GLU A 205 -0.15 -2.86 -4.88
CA GLU A 205 0.88 -3.88 -4.99
C GLU A 205 0.33 -5.03 -5.89
N PRO A 206 1.13 -6.06 -6.20
CA PRO A 206 0.66 -7.16 -7.06
C PRO A 206 -0.54 -7.96 -6.51
N LEU A 207 -0.75 -7.98 -5.20
CA LEU A 207 -1.87 -8.74 -4.60
C LEU A 207 -3.22 -8.04 -4.83
N GLU A 208 -3.24 -6.72 -4.99
CA GLU A 208 -4.46 -5.94 -5.21
C GLU A 208 -4.96 -5.97 -6.65
N VAL A 209 -4.19 -6.57 -7.58
CA VAL A 209 -4.57 -6.75 -8.99
C VAL A 209 -5.01 -8.19 -9.33
N VAL A 210 -5.28 -9.00 -8.31
CA VAL A 210 -5.85 -10.35 -8.41
C VAL A 210 -6.99 -10.56 -7.40
N GLY A 211 -7.83 -11.58 -7.61
CA GLY A 211 -8.93 -11.92 -6.69
C GLY A 211 -9.96 -10.81 -6.48
N ARG A 212 -10.60 -10.77 -5.30
CA ARG A 212 -11.59 -9.73 -4.95
C ARG A 212 -10.99 -8.32 -4.85
N PRO A 213 -9.74 -8.11 -4.38
CA PRO A 213 -9.12 -6.80 -4.45
C PRO A 213 -9.11 -6.22 -5.88
N ALA A 214 -8.83 -7.04 -6.90
CA ALA A 214 -8.89 -6.60 -8.30
C ALA A 214 -10.29 -6.15 -8.71
N GLU A 215 -11.34 -6.87 -8.28
CA GLU A 215 -12.73 -6.50 -8.55
C GLU A 215 -13.07 -5.13 -7.92
N LEU A 216 -12.67 -4.91 -6.68
CA LEU A 216 -12.85 -3.64 -5.97
C LEU A 216 -12.10 -2.50 -6.68
N LEU A 217 -10.84 -2.73 -7.05
CA LEU A 217 -10.00 -1.78 -7.75
C LEU A 217 -10.60 -1.39 -9.11
N ALA A 218 -11.00 -2.38 -9.92
CA ALA A 218 -11.66 -2.19 -11.21
C ALA A 218 -12.99 -1.45 -11.09
N LYS A 219 -13.74 -1.70 -10.01
CA LYS A 219 -15.00 -1.01 -9.74
C LYS A 219 -14.75 0.47 -9.46
N HIS A 220 -13.84 0.81 -8.54
CA HIS A 220 -13.79 2.16 -7.99
C HIS A 220 -12.80 3.12 -8.64
N PHE A 221 -11.73 2.66 -9.30
CA PHE A 221 -10.62 3.55 -9.69
C PHE A 221 -10.38 3.61 -11.20
N ALA A 222 -9.83 4.74 -11.66
CA ALA A 222 -9.51 5.02 -13.08
C ALA A 222 -8.00 5.14 -13.35
N GLN A 223 -7.18 5.06 -12.30
CA GLN A 223 -5.74 5.18 -12.38
C GLN A 223 -5.08 4.31 -11.31
N VAL A 224 -3.88 3.80 -11.62
CA VAL A 224 -3.03 3.12 -10.65
C VAL A 224 -1.66 3.79 -10.55
N THR A 225 -1.10 3.71 -9.34
CA THR A 225 0.32 3.95 -9.06
C THR A 225 0.87 2.67 -8.45
N THR A 226 2.09 2.26 -8.79
CA THR A 226 2.71 1.13 -8.07
C THR A 226 3.19 1.59 -6.71
N GLY A 227 2.84 0.91 -5.61
CA GLY A 227 3.27 1.30 -4.27
C GLY A 227 4.80 1.26 -4.10
N ASN A 228 5.43 0.19 -4.62
CA ASN A 228 6.89 0.03 -4.58
C ASN A 228 7.54 -0.44 -5.88
N GLN A 229 6.78 -1.05 -6.80
CA GLN A 229 7.36 -1.84 -7.90
C GLN A 229 8.09 -1.01 -8.97
N MET A 230 7.86 0.31 -9.01
CA MET A 230 8.58 1.23 -9.90
C MET A 230 9.62 2.10 -9.17
N LYS A 231 9.90 1.85 -7.88
CA LYS A 231 10.99 2.52 -7.16
C LYS A 231 12.36 1.99 -7.61
N PRO A 232 13.45 2.76 -7.39
CA PRO A 232 14.77 2.39 -7.91
C PRO A 232 15.28 1.03 -7.42
N ASP A 233 15.02 0.65 -6.17
CA ASP A 233 15.42 -0.65 -5.62
C ASP A 233 14.67 -1.84 -6.21
N ALA A 234 13.40 -1.66 -6.55
CA ALA A 234 12.58 -2.68 -7.21
C ALA A 234 12.95 -2.83 -8.68
N ILE A 235 13.12 -1.72 -9.40
CA ILE A 235 13.41 -1.75 -10.84
C ILE A 235 14.84 -2.13 -11.13
N GLN A 236 15.82 -1.65 -10.36
CA GLN A 236 17.23 -1.87 -10.62
C GLN A 236 18.01 -2.22 -9.34
N PRO A 237 17.76 -3.41 -8.76
CA PRO A 237 18.37 -3.83 -7.50
C PRO A 237 19.91 -3.91 -7.59
N THR A 238 20.46 -4.16 -8.77
CA THR A 238 21.90 -4.17 -9.04
C THR A 238 22.19 -3.40 -10.32
N GLU A 239 23.33 -2.73 -10.40
CA GLU A 239 23.72 -1.94 -11.58
C GLU A 239 23.60 -2.77 -12.86
N GLY A 240 22.83 -2.26 -13.83
CA GLY A 240 22.56 -2.93 -15.11
C GLY A 240 21.60 -4.13 -15.09
N VAL A 241 21.13 -4.57 -13.92
CA VAL A 241 20.15 -5.67 -13.79
C VAL A 241 18.79 -5.08 -13.47
N PHE A 242 17.84 -5.25 -14.40
CA PHE A 242 16.50 -4.70 -14.28
C PHE A 242 15.45 -5.79 -14.01
N ASP A 243 14.52 -5.52 -13.11
CA ASP A 243 13.34 -6.35 -12.86
C ASP A 243 12.06 -5.53 -12.99
N PHE A 244 11.32 -5.77 -14.08
CA PHE A 244 10.03 -5.14 -14.33
C PHE A 244 8.84 -6.04 -13.95
N THR A 245 9.09 -7.28 -13.52
CA THR A 245 8.11 -8.36 -13.44
C THR A 245 6.90 -7.98 -12.60
N ARG A 246 7.13 -7.42 -11.40
CA ARG A 246 6.06 -7.08 -10.46
C ARG A 246 5.29 -5.83 -10.91
N ALA A 247 5.97 -4.84 -11.48
CA ALA A 247 5.31 -3.65 -12.02
C ALA A 247 4.50 -3.98 -13.28
N ASP A 248 4.98 -4.88 -14.14
CA ASP A 248 4.28 -5.33 -15.34
C ASP A 248 2.92 -5.98 -15.03
N GLN A 249 2.79 -6.68 -13.90
CA GLN A 249 1.49 -7.23 -13.45
C GLN A 249 0.46 -6.11 -13.25
N ILE A 250 0.86 -5.03 -12.59
CA ILE A 250 0.01 -3.87 -12.31
C ILE A 250 -0.30 -3.11 -13.61
N VAL A 251 0.70 -2.87 -14.47
CA VAL A 251 0.49 -2.17 -15.74
C VAL A 251 -0.41 -2.97 -16.67
N ALA A 252 -0.25 -4.30 -16.75
CA ALA A 252 -1.12 -5.16 -17.54
C ALA A 252 -2.57 -5.13 -17.04
N PHE A 253 -2.77 -5.18 -15.73
CA PHE A 253 -4.11 -5.01 -15.14
C PHE A 253 -4.72 -3.65 -15.49
N ALA A 254 -3.93 -2.57 -15.39
CA ALA A 254 -4.38 -1.22 -15.71
C ALA A 254 -4.83 -1.12 -17.18
N GLU A 255 -4.04 -1.63 -18.11
CA GLU A 255 -4.37 -1.64 -19.54
C GLU A 255 -5.63 -2.45 -19.83
N ALA A 256 -5.77 -3.63 -19.22
CA ALA A 256 -6.95 -4.49 -19.37
C ALA A 256 -8.25 -3.83 -18.87
N ASN A 257 -8.14 -2.94 -17.88
CA ASN A 257 -9.27 -2.24 -17.27
C ASN A 257 -9.40 -0.78 -17.72
N GLY A 258 -8.63 -0.34 -18.73
CA GLY A 258 -8.68 1.03 -19.25
C GLY A 258 -8.22 2.10 -18.25
N MET A 259 -7.41 1.73 -17.27
CA MET A 259 -6.85 2.63 -16.27
C MET A 259 -5.58 3.31 -16.76
N ARG A 260 -5.33 4.53 -16.28
CA ARG A 260 -4.04 5.22 -16.48
C ARG A 260 -3.00 4.68 -15.50
N VAL A 261 -1.72 4.73 -15.87
CA VAL A 261 -0.60 4.42 -14.96
C VAL A 261 0.19 5.70 -14.65
N TYR A 262 0.34 6.00 -13.37
CA TYR A 262 1.22 7.03 -12.85
C TYR A 262 2.50 6.38 -12.29
N GLY A 263 3.65 6.78 -12.79
CA GLY A 263 4.94 6.20 -12.43
C GLY A 263 5.53 6.84 -11.18
N HIS A 264 5.91 6.01 -10.22
CA HIS A 264 6.49 6.44 -8.94
C HIS A 264 7.61 5.47 -8.54
N THR A 265 8.87 5.87 -8.50
CA THR A 265 9.47 7.19 -8.83
C THR A 265 10.87 6.96 -9.39
N LEU A 266 11.38 7.89 -10.21
CA LEU A 266 12.68 7.71 -10.87
C LEU A 266 13.87 8.02 -9.96
N LEU A 267 13.71 8.94 -9.01
CA LEU A 267 14.75 9.31 -8.04
C LEU A 267 14.13 9.57 -6.68
N TRP A 268 14.64 8.90 -5.67
CA TRP A 268 14.32 9.16 -4.28
C TRP A 268 15.57 9.05 -3.40
N HIS A 269 15.53 9.66 -2.23
CA HIS A 269 16.61 9.52 -1.25
C HIS A 269 16.48 8.22 -0.44
N ASN A 270 15.28 7.63 -0.44
CA ASN A 270 14.97 6.33 0.15
C ASN A 270 14.80 5.28 -0.96
N GLN A 271 14.79 3.99 -0.62
CA GLN A 271 14.56 2.87 -1.55
C GLN A 271 15.38 2.97 -2.85
N THR A 272 16.62 3.43 -2.71
CA THR A 272 17.61 3.49 -3.77
C THR A 272 18.82 2.66 -3.34
N PRO A 273 19.20 1.62 -4.10
CA PRO A 273 20.28 0.72 -3.69
C PRO A 273 21.62 1.44 -3.47
N ALA A 274 22.42 0.94 -2.54
CA ALA A 274 23.71 1.54 -2.18
C ALA A 274 24.66 1.71 -3.38
N TRP A 275 24.63 0.78 -4.35
CA TRP A 275 25.50 0.80 -5.53
C TRP A 275 25.38 2.10 -6.34
N TRP A 276 24.24 2.81 -6.29
CA TRP A 276 24.09 4.12 -6.93
C TRP A 276 25.11 5.15 -6.42
N PHE A 277 25.46 5.04 -5.14
CA PHE A 277 26.24 6.01 -4.40
C PHE A 277 27.67 5.57 -4.12
N ASP A 278 28.09 4.44 -4.66
CA ASP A 278 29.44 3.89 -4.51
C ASP A 278 30.15 3.79 -5.87
N ASP A 279 31.48 3.97 -5.87
CA ASP A 279 32.34 3.74 -7.03
C ASP A 279 32.58 2.25 -7.29
N ALA A 280 33.38 1.93 -8.32
CA ALA A 280 33.69 0.55 -8.71
C ALA A 280 34.48 -0.24 -7.63
N ASP A 281 35.15 0.46 -6.72
CA ASP A 281 35.91 -0.11 -5.62
C ASP A 281 35.07 -0.20 -4.33
N GLY A 282 33.80 0.25 -4.37
CA GLY A 282 32.87 0.25 -3.24
C GLY A 282 33.06 1.44 -2.29
N ASN A 283 33.75 2.51 -2.69
CA ASN A 283 33.87 3.72 -1.89
C ASN A 283 32.72 4.68 -2.19
N PRO A 284 32.19 5.41 -1.19
CA PRO A 284 31.14 6.38 -1.42
C PRO A 284 31.57 7.49 -2.39
N LEU A 285 30.69 7.81 -3.34
CA LEU A 285 30.86 8.91 -4.28
C LEU A 285 31.03 10.25 -3.53
N GLN A 286 31.95 11.06 -4.03
CA GLN A 286 32.33 12.36 -3.47
C GLN A 286 31.81 13.52 -4.33
N ASN A 287 31.88 14.73 -3.80
CA ASN A 287 31.56 15.94 -4.56
C ASN A 287 32.68 16.31 -5.53
N THR A 288 32.76 15.58 -6.64
CA THR A 288 33.68 15.83 -7.76
C THR A 288 32.92 15.77 -9.10
N PRO A 289 33.40 16.48 -10.13
CA PRO A 289 32.79 16.43 -11.46
C PRO A 289 32.67 15.01 -12.02
N GLU A 290 33.64 14.15 -11.75
CA GLU A 290 33.67 12.76 -12.21
C GLU A 290 32.56 11.92 -11.57
N HIS A 291 32.34 12.05 -10.26
CA HIS A 291 31.29 11.33 -9.56
C HIS A 291 29.89 11.88 -9.84
N GLN A 292 29.78 13.20 -10.04
CA GLN A 292 28.55 13.82 -10.52
C GLN A 292 28.18 13.33 -11.92
N ALA A 293 29.15 13.18 -12.82
CA ALA A 293 28.92 12.60 -14.14
C ALA A 293 28.48 11.12 -14.03
N LEU A 294 29.19 10.32 -13.22
CA LEU A 294 28.87 8.90 -13.03
C LEU A 294 27.43 8.69 -12.54
N ILE A 295 26.98 9.43 -11.54
CA ILE A 295 25.63 9.24 -11.00
C ILE A 295 24.54 9.73 -11.98
N LEU A 296 24.83 10.73 -12.82
CA LEU A 296 23.94 11.14 -13.90
C LEU A 296 23.88 10.11 -15.03
N ASP A 297 25.01 9.48 -15.37
CA ASP A 297 25.06 8.39 -16.35
C ASP A 297 24.25 7.18 -15.86
N ARG A 298 24.36 6.83 -14.58
CA ARG A 298 23.53 5.80 -13.93
C ARG A 298 22.05 6.15 -14.00
N PHE A 299 21.69 7.41 -13.70
CA PHE A 299 20.32 7.89 -13.80
C PHE A 299 19.79 7.83 -15.24
N GLU A 300 20.58 8.24 -16.23
CA GLU A 300 20.21 8.16 -17.63
C GLU A 300 20.01 6.71 -18.08
N ALA A 301 20.91 5.78 -17.71
CA ALA A 301 20.76 4.37 -18.02
C ALA A 301 19.49 3.78 -17.40
N HIS A 302 19.21 4.10 -16.13
CA HIS A 302 18.01 3.67 -15.43
C HIS A 302 16.73 4.14 -16.13
N VAL A 303 16.62 5.44 -16.41
CA VAL A 303 15.45 6.02 -17.07
C VAL A 303 15.33 5.56 -18.52
N THR A 304 16.45 5.26 -19.19
CA THR A 304 16.45 4.69 -20.56
C THR A 304 15.82 3.32 -20.58
N ALA A 305 16.21 2.42 -19.67
CA ALA A 305 15.60 1.10 -19.57
C ALA A 305 14.08 1.20 -19.27
N ILE A 306 13.69 2.08 -18.35
CA ILE A 306 12.26 2.34 -18.06
C ILE A 306 11.52 2.87 -19.29
N ALA A 307 12.12 3.80 -20.04
CA ALA A 307 11.51 4.39 -21.23
C ALA A 307 11.37 3.39 -22.37
N GLU A 308 12.37 2.53 -22.58
CA GLU A 308 12.34 1.44 -23.57
C GLU A 308 11.28 0.40 -23.22
N HIS A 309 11.12 0.09 -21.93
CA HIS A 309 10.16 -0.92 -21.46
C HIS A 309 8.71 -0.41 -21.43
N TYR A 310 8.45 0.74 -20.79
CA TYR A 310 7.08 1.24 -20.62
C TYR A 310 6.63 2.23 -21.69
N GLY A 311 7.56 2.99 -22.30
CA GLY A 311 7.26 3.98 -23.32
C GLY A 311 6.07 4.88 -22.96
N ARG A 312 4.95 4.70 -23.68
CA ARG A 312 3.74 5.52 -23.56
C ARG A 312 2.67 4.95 -22.61
N ARG A 313 2.92 3.80 -21.98
CA ARG A 313 2.00 3.11 -21.06
C ARG A 313 1.81 3.90 -19.75
N VAL A 314 2.84 4.65 -19.36
CA VAL A 314 2.82 5.57 -18.22
C VAL A 314 2.58 7.00 -18.70
N TRP A 315 1.65 7.73 -18.09
CA TRP A 315 1.29 9.09 -18.53
C TRP A 315 2.10 10.19 -17.84
N ALA A 316 2.52 9.96 -16.60
CA ALA A 316 3.32 10.86 -15.78
C ALA A 316 4.31 10.08 -14.92
N TRP A 317 5.43 10.69 -14.60
CA TRP A 317 6.41 10.19 -13.63
C TRP A 317 6.70 11.25 -12.58
N ASP A 318 6.74 10.81 -11.32
CA ASP A 318 7.57 11.48 -10.31
C ASP A 318 9.03 11.30 -10.72
N VAL A 319 9.66 12.39 -11.16
CA VAL A 319 11.08 12.38 -11.54
C VAL A 319 11.96 12.44 -10.31
N VAL A 320 11.57 13.26 -9.34
CA VAL A 320 12.21 13.31 -8.02
C VAL A 320 11.13 13.30 -6.93
N ASN A 321 11.41 12.56 -5.86
CA ASN A 321 10.54 12.45 -4.70
C ASN A 321 11.23 13.02 -3.45
N GLU A 322 10.48 13.80 -2.67
CA GLU A 322 10.83 14.22 -1.30
C GLU A 322 12.19 14.93 -1.15
N VAL A 323 12.41 15.92 -2.01
CA VAL A 323 13.67 16.69 -2.05
C VAL A 323 13.62 17.94 -1.18
N VAL A 324 12.47 18.31 -0.62
CA VAL A 324 12.28 19.51 0.20
C VAL A 324 12.43 19.19 1.70
N ASP A 325 13.18 20.05 2.37
CA ASP A 325 13.32 20.08 3.83
C ASP A 325 13.30 21.55 4.29
N PRO A 326 12.18 22.06 4.83
CA PRO A 326 12.03 23.47 5.19
C PRO A 326 12.92 23.90 6.37
N GLU A 327 13.50 22.95 7.13
CA GLU A 327 14.43 23.26 8.21
C GLU A 327 15.80 23.71 7.69
N GLN A 328 16.09 23.42 6.42
CA GLN A 328 17.34 23.80 5.76
C GLN A 328 17.26 25.21 5.18
N THR A 329 18.36 25.95 5.25
CA THR A 329 18.41 27.36 4.80
C THR A 329 18.13 27.57 3.31
N ASP A 330 18.37 26.54 2.49
CA ASP A 330 18.06 26.49 1.06
C ASP A 330 16.78 25.69 0.75
N GLY A 331 16.10 25.17 1.77
CA GLY A 331 14.87 24.39 1.65
C GLY A 331 15.04 22.98 1.10
N LEU A 332 16.27 22.44 1.03
CA LEU A 332 16.55 21.15 0.37
C LEU A 332 17.07 20.09 1.33
N ARG A 333 16.52 18.88 1.21
CA ARG A 333 16.94 17.70 1.98
C ARG A 333 18.43 17.38 1.77
N ARG A 334 19.13 17.07 2.86
CA ARG A 334 20.54 16.63 2.87
C ARG A 334 20.67 15.13 2.57
N SER A 335 20.33 14.74 1.34
CA SER A 335 20.48 13.37 0.85
C SER A 335 21.87 13.12 0.25
N ARG A 336 22.23 11.85 -0.01
CA ARG A 336 23.45 11.50 -0.76
C ARG A 336 23.48 12.16 -2.15
N TRP A 337 22.33 12.29 -2.81
CA TRP A 337 22.19 13.08 -4.05
C TRP A 337 22.61 14.54 -3.86
N TYR A 338 22.16 15.19 -2.78
CA TYR A 338 22.54 16.55 -2.46
C TYR A 338 24.05 16.66 -2.17
N GLU A 339 24.60 15.75 -1.38
CA GLU A 339 26.00 15.76 -0.96
C GLU A 339 26.98 15.61 -2.13
N ILE A 340 26.70 14.69 -3.07
CA ILE A 340 27.52 14.48 -4.28
C ILE A 340 27.55 15.72 -5.18
N PHE A 341 26.49 16.52 -5.19
CA PHE A 341 26.44 17.75 -5.97
C PHE A 341 26.82 19.00 -5.18
N GLY A 342 26.89 18.92 -3.85
CA GLY A 342 27.05 20.06 -2.94
C GLY A 342 25.90 21.07 -3.03
N GLY A 343 24.71 20.65 -3.46
CA GLY A 343 23.60 21.54 -3.77
C GLY A 343 22.48 20.87 -4.57
N GLY A 344 21.37 21.58 -4.76
CA GLY A 344 20.20 21.10 -5.51
C GLY A 344 20.33 21.04 -7.03
N ALA A 345 21.54 21.21 -7.60
CA ALA A 345 21.73 21.26 -9.05
C ALA A 345 21.30 19.96 -9.74
N TYR A 346 21.47 18.81 -9.06
CA TYR A 346 21.07 17.49 -9.56
C TYR A 346 19.60 17.43 -9.98
N ILE A 347 18.70 18.11 -9.25
CA ILE A 347 17.26 18.14 -9.53
C ILE A 347 17.03 18.64 -10.97
N GLY A 348 17.69 19.75 -11.35
CA GLY A 348 17.57 20.29 -12.70
C GLY A 348 18.13 19.34 -13.77
N GLU A 349 19.22 18.64 -13.49
CA GLU A 349 19.86 17.73 -14.43
C GLU A 349 19.03 16.47 -14.68
N VAL A 350 18.49 15.84 -13.63
CA VAL A 350 17.66 14.63 -13.78
C VAL A 350 16.37 14.89 -14.53
N PHE A 351 15.74 16.07 -14.36
CA PHE A 351 14.59 16.46 -15.20
C PHE A 351 14.96 16.64 -16.68
N LYS A 352 16.13 17.20 -16.98
CA LYS A 352 16.60 17.33 -18.37
C LYS A 352 16.87 15.96 -18.99
N ILE A 353 17.45 15.03 -18.24
CA ILE A 353 17.66 13.64 -18.66
C ILE A 353 16.31 12.97 -18.90
N ALA A 354 15.41 13.00 -17.92
CA ALA A 354 14.07 12.42 -18.03
C ALA A 354 13.31 12.95 -19.26
N ARG A 355 13.37 14.26 -19.55
CA ARG A 355 12.75 14.84 -20.75
C ARG A 355 13.42 14.40 -22.06
N ARG A 356 14.73 14.15 -22.07
CA ARG A 356 15.45 13.66 -23.24
C ARG A 356 15.07 12.22 -23.58
N VAL A 357 14.90 11.40 -22.55
CA VAL A 357 14.76 9.95 -22.68
C VAL A 357 13.29 9.50 -22.74
N LEU A 358 12.42 10.06 -21.90
CA LEU A 358 11.00 9.68 -21.87
C LEU A 358 10.22 10.26 -23.07
N PRO A 359 9.18 9.58 -23.56
CA PRO A 359 8.36 10.10 -24.65
C PRO A 359 7.77 11.48 -24.32
N ARG A 360 7.76 12.40 -25.30
CA ARG A 360 7.34 13.81 -25.10
C ARG A 360 5.96 14.02 -24.45
N ARG A 361 5.04 13.05 -24.59
CA ARG A 361 3.70 13.12 -23.99
C ARG A 361 3.73 12.92 -22.47
N VAL A 362 4.72 12.18 -21.98
CA VAL A 362 4.89 11.87 -20.56
C VAL A 362 5.17 13.15 -19.79
N LYS A 363 4.42 13.35 -18.71
CA LYS A 363 4.53 14.51 -17.83
C LYS A 363 5.53 14.25 -16.72
N LEU A 364 6.31 15.27 -16.38
CA LEU A 364 7.38 15.17 -15.39
C LEU A 364 6.98 15.95 -14.14
N PHE A 365 6.81 15.24 -13.05
CA PHE A 365 6.39 15.75 -11.76
C PHE A 365 7.54 15.77 -10.76
N ILE A 366 7.49 16.74 -9.85
CA ILE A 366 8.21 16.73 -8.58
C ILE A 366 7.17 16.47 -7.48
N ASN A 367 7.42 15.51 -6.59
CA ASN A 367 6.45 15.03 -5.60
C ASN A 367 7.01 15.14 -4.18
N ASP A 368 6.19 15.55 -3.21
CA ASP A 368 6.62 15.69 -1.81
C ASP A 368 5.44 15.60 -0.82
N TYR A 369 5.70 15.13 0.40
CA TYR A 369 4.75 15.12 1.52
C TYR A 369 4.70 16.46 2.24
N ASN A 370 3.68 16.65 3.09
CA ASN A 370 3.56 17.80 3.99
C ASN A 370 3.48 19.15 3.24
N THR A 371 3.25 19.15 1.93
CA THR A 371 3.14 20.37 1.13
C THR A 371 1.92 21.23 1.51
N GLU A 372 0.98 20.68 2.26
CA GLU A 372 -0.14 21.39 2.87
C GLU A 372 0.29 22.31 4.01
N PHE A 373 1.46 22.06 4.63
CA PHE A 373 2.00 22.96 5.66
C PHE A 373 2.64 24.21 5.03
N PRO A 374 2.40 25.42 5.59
CA PRO A 374 2.83 26.67 4.96
C PRO A 374 4.33 26.80 4.67
N ASP A 375 5.19 26.33 5.56
CA ASP A 375 6.64 26.37 5.46
C ASP A 375 7.14 25.45 4.33
N LYS A 376 6.69 24.20 4.30
CA LYS A 376 7.07 23.25 3.26
C LYS A 376 6.44 23.61 1.91
N ARG A 377 5.23 24.15 1.90
CA ARG A 377 4.58 24.77 0.73
C ARG A 377 5.45 25.85 0.11
N GLU A 378 5.94 26.79 0.93
CA GLU A 378 6.76 27.90 0.47
C GLU A 378 8.09 27.40 -0.12
N ALA A 379 8.77 26.48 0.57
CA ALA A 379 10.02 25.89 0.09
C ALA A 379 9.84 25.18 -1.25
N MET A 380 8.80 24.35 -1.38
CA MET A 380 8.44 23.66 -2.61
C MET A 380 8.07 24.64 -3.74
N PHE A 381 7.27 25.67 -3.44
CA PHE A 381 6.89 26.69 -4.42
C PHE A 381 8.11 27.43 -4.96
N ASN A 382 9.04 27.81 -4.08
CA ASN A 382 10.26 28.52 -4.44
C ASN A 382 11.19 27.63 -5.30
N LEU A 383 11.32 26.34 -4.96
CA LEU A 383 12.05 25.37 -5.77
C LEU A 383 11.47 25.26 -7.18
N VAL A 384 10.17 25.01 -7.30
CA VAL A 384 9.52 24.87 -8.62
C VAL A 384 9.58 26.16 -9.42
N GLN A 385 9.38 27.31 -8.77
CA GLN A 385 9.54 28.61 -9.41
C GLN A 385 10.96 28.78 -9.97
N ASP A 386 11.99 28.42 -9.21
CA ASP A 386 13.38 28.50 -9.65
C ASP A 386 13.70 27.57 -10.83
N LEU A 387 13.25 26.31 -10.76
CA LEU A 387 13.38 25.34 -11.85
C LEU A 387 12.73 25.88 -13.14
N LYS A 388 11.54 26.47 -13.05
CA LYS A 388 10.87 27.11 -14.20
C LYS A 388 11.62 28.32 -14.73
N ARG A 389 12.14 29.20 -13.87
CA ARG A 389 13.00 30.32 -14.29
C ARG A 389 14.23 29.83 -15.06
N LYS A 390 14.83 28.73 -14.61
CA LYS A 390 15.98 28.06 -15.25
C LYS A 390 15.60 27.21 -16.47
N ARG A 391 14.31 27.19 -16.88
CA ARG A 391 13.78 26.43 -18.01
C ARG A 391 14.00 24.91 -17.88
N VAL A 392 14.05 24.40 -16.65
CA VAL A 392 14.01 22.95 -16.38
C VAL A 392 12.61 22.43 -16.77
N PRO A 393 12.50 21.28 -17.44
CA PRO A 393 11.25 20.77 -17.99
C PRO A 393 10.35 20.11 -16.91
N VAL A 394 9.97 20.87 -15.88
CA VAL A 394 9.00 20.45 -14.88
C VAL A 394 7.59 20.77 -15.38
N ASP A 395 6.77 19.73 -15.61
CA ASP A 395 5.39 19.90 -16.06
C ASP A 395 4.43 20.08 -14.87
N GLY A 396 4.66 19.36 -13.77
CA GLY A 396 3.71 19.27 -12.67
C GLY A 396 4.33 19.16 -11.28
N VAL A 397 3.47 19.27 -10.28
CA VAL A 397 3.76 19.10 -8.85
C VAL A 397 2.78 18.10 -8.25
N GLY A 398 3.32 17.11 -7.53
CA GLY A 398 2.56 16.15 -6.75
C GLY A 398 2.50 16.58 -5.29
N HIS A 399 1.32 16.48 -4.70
CA HIS A 399 1.05 16.69 -3.28
C HIS A 399 0.67 15.34 -2.69
N GLN A 400 1.57 14.69 -1.94
CA GLN A 400 1.31 13.34 -1.41
C GLN A 400 0.04 13.31 -0.56
N ALA A 401 -0.08 14.27 0.38
CA ALA A 401 -1.23 14.44 1.26
C ALA A 401 -1.48 13.26 2.22
N HIS A 402 -0.41 12.75 2.84
CA HIS A 402 -0.52 11.93 4.04
C HIS A 402 -0.97 12.78 5.23
N VAL A 403 -2.26 12.70 5.57
CA VAL A 403 -2.88 13.57 6.58
C VAL A 403 -3.54 12.74 7.68
N ASP A 404 -4.04 13.42 8.70
CA ASP A 404 -4.79 12.84 9.80
C ASP A 404 -6.21 13.42 9.82
N TYR A 405 -7.15 12.68 10.43
CA TYR A 405 -8.57 13.06 10.49
C TYR A 405 -8.87 14.37 11.24
N LYS A 406 -7.87 14.99 11.89
CA LYS A 406 -7.98 16.27 12.60
C LYS A 406 -7.34 17.43 11.84
N ARG A 407 -6.66 17.16 10.71
CA ARG A 407 -6.05 18.20 9.89
C ARG A 407 -7.12 19.19 9.39
N ASP A 408 -6.77 20.44 9.16
CA ASP A 408 -7.67 21.34 8.43
C ASP A 408 -7.59 21.02 6.91
N PRO A 409 -8.68 20.56 6.25
CA PRO A 409 -8.66 20.26 4.82
C PRO A 409 -8.30 21.48 3.95
N GLN A 410 -8.55 22.70 4.42
CA GLN A 410 -8.27 23.92 3.69
C GLN A 410 -6.76 24.15 3.49
N LEU A 411 -5.90 23.57 4.32
CA LEU A 411 -4.43 23.66 4.14
C LEU A 411 -3.98 23.08 2.80
N LEU A 412 -4.59 21.97 2.36
CA LEU A 412 -4.33 21.40 1.03
C LEU A 412 -4.93 22.29 -0.07
N GLY A 413 -6.14 22.82 0.13
CA GLY A 413 -6.78 23.76 -0.79
C GLY A 413 -5.93 25.01 -1.05
N ASP A 414 -5.38 25.61 0.00
CA ASP A 414 -4.50 26.78 -0.08
C ASP A 414 -3.20 26.47 -0.84
N THR A 415 -2.72 25.23 -0.72
CA THR A 415 -1.53 24.75 -1.45
C THR A 415 -1.81 24.69 -2.94
N ILE A 416 -2.92 24.07 -3.34
CA ILE A 416 -3.35 23.98 -4.74
C ILE A 416 -3.54 25.39 -5.35
N ASP A 417 -4.10 26.33 -4.59
CA ASP A 417 -4.28 27.72 -5.00
C ASP A 417 -2.95 28.49 -5.14
N ALA A 418 -1.98 28.22 -4.28
CA ALA A 418 -0.65 28.83 -4.36
C ALA A 418 0.05 28.45 -5.68
N PHE A 419 0.06 27.15 -6.02
CA PHE A 419 0.76 26.61 -7.19
C PHE A 419 0.09 26.95 -8.53
N LYS A 420 -1.20 27.33 -8.54
CA LYS A 420 -1.88 27.92 -9.72
C LYS A 420 -1.08 29.05 -10.37
N ARG A 421 -0.38 29.86 -9.57
CA ARG A 421 0.44 31.00 -10.05
C ARG A 421 1.61 30.55 -10.92
N LEU A 422 2.13 29.34 -10.70
CA LEU A 422 3.24 28.79 -11.47
C LEU A 422 2.77 28.21 -12.81
N ARG A 423 1.48 27.98 -13.03
CA ARG A 423 0.95 27.32 -14.24
C ARG A 423 1.64 25.98 -14.51
N VAL A 424 1.74 25.16 -13.47
CA VAL A 424 2.15 23.75 -13.54
C VAL A 424 0.90 22.89 -13.41
N LEU A 425 0.96 21.66 -13.91
CA LEU A 425 -0.02 20.64 -13.58
C LEU A 425 0.06 20.32 -12.08
N GLN A 426 -1.03 19.89 -11.47
CA GLN A 426 -1.04 19.48 -10.06
C GLN A 426 -1.76 18.15 -9.92
N ALA A 427 -1.33 17.32 -8.99
CA ALA A 427 -2.00 16.08 -8.62
C ALA A 427 -1.91 15.88 -7.11
N VAL A 428 -2.97 15.31 -6.51
CA VAL A 428 -2.86 14.69 -5.19
C VAL A 428 -2.47 13.24 -5.43
N THR A 429 -1.33 12.81 -4.89
CA THR A 429 -0.62 11.62 -5.37
C THR A 429 -0.69 10.42 -4.43
N GLU A 430 -0.83 10.64 -3.12
CA GLU A 430 -0.67 9.59 -2.10
C GLU A 430 -1.63 9.80 -0.91
N LEU A 431 -2.88 10.17 -1.18
CA LEU A 431 -3.84 10.53 -0.14
C LEU A 431 -4.16 9.33 0.76
N ASP A 432 -3.93 9.49 2.05
CA ASP A 432 -4.46 8.66 3.12
C ASP A 432 -4.76 9.54 4.34
N VAL A 433 -5.72 9.12 5.17
CA VAL A 433 -6.19 9.91 6.32
C VAL A 433 -6.09 9.06 7.57
N SER A 434 -4.99 9.16 8.29
CA SER A 434 -4.76 8.46 9.57
C SER A 434 -5.93 8.66 10.55
N VAL A 435 -6.34 7.60 11.25
CA VAL A 435 -7.25 7.69 12.41
C VAL A 435 -6.49 7.75 13.73
N SER A 436 -5.16 7.69 13.69
CA SER A 436 -4.29 7.96 14.83
C SER A 436 -4.13 9.45 15.07
N ASP A 437 -4.05 9.86 16.33
CA ASP A 437 -3.88 11.24 16.78
C ASP A 437 -2.44 11.75 16.58
N TYR A 438 -1.48 10.83 16.51
CA TYR A 438 -0.07 11.09 16.22
C TYR A 438 0.56 9.84 15.59
N MET A 439 1.73 10.01 14.97
CA MET A 439 2.31 9.02 14.06
C MET A 439 2.70 7.69 14.74
N GLU A 440 3.05 7.73 16.03
CA GLU A 440 3.45 6.56 16.82
C GLU A 440 2.30 5.95 17.66
N GLU A 441 1.06 6.42 17.52
CA GLU A 441 -0.06 5.84 18.29
C GLU A 441 -0.42 4.45 17.74
N SER A 442 -0.29 3.42 18.59
CA SER A 442 -0.74 2.07 18.28
C SER A 442 -2.04 1.76 19.03
N LEU A 443 -3.15 1.77 18.29
CA LEU A 443 -4.49 1.54 18.84
C LEU A 443 -4.71 0.05 19.13
N PRO A 444 -5.34 -0.35 20.25
CA PRO A 444 -5.69 -1.75 20.52
C PRO A 444 -6.82 -2.28 19.63
N SER A 445 -7.59 -1.36 19.04
CA SER A 445 -8.65 -1.59 18.04
C SER A 445 -9.02 -0.24 17.44
N THR A 446 -9.50 -0.21 16.20
CA THR A 446 -9.93 1.04 15.54
C THR A 446 -11.19 1.60 16.21
N PRO A 447 -11.15 2.79 16.84
CA PRO A 447 -12.32 3.34 17.53
C PRO A 447 -13.41 3.78 16.53
N PRO A 448 -14.68 3.36 16.69
CA PRO A 448 -15.76 3.74 15.79
C PRO A 448 -15.95 5.26 15.63
N GLU A 449 -15.78 6.02 16.71
CA GLU A 449 -15.89 7.48 16.70
C GLU A 449 -14.83 8.16 15.83
N ARG A 450 -13.62 7.60 15.74
CA ARG A 450 -12.56 8.11 14.87
C ARG A 450 -12.82 7.78 13.40
N LEU A 451 -13.45 6.64 13.11
CA LEU A 451 -13.93 6.31 11.76
C LEU A 451 -15.04 7.26 11.31
N ILE A 452 -15.97 7.62 12.20
CA ILE A 452 -17.02 8.61 11.91
C ILE A 452 -16.39 9.98 11.63
N ALA A 453 -15.48 10.43 12.49
CA ALA A 453 -14.76 11.69 12.31
C ALA A 453 -13.97 11.72 10.99
N GLN A 454 -13.28 10.62 10.66
CA GLN A 454 -12.61 10.45 9.36
C GLN A 454 -13.60 10.53 8.19
N GLY A 455 -14.81 9.97 8.32
CA GLY A 455 -15.86 10.11 7.31
C GLY A 455 -16.24 11.57 7.03
N TRP A 456 -16.43 12.37 8.09
CA TRP A 456 -16.68 13.81 7.97
C TRP A 456 -15.48 14.56 7.39
N TYR A 457 -14.26 14.20 7.80
CA TYR A 457 -13.04 14.75 7.22
C TYR A 457 -12.95 14.50 5.71
N TYR A 458 -13.20 13.27 5.24
CA TYR A 458 -13.19 12.96 3.81
C TYR A 458 -14.24 13.73 3.03
N LYS A 459 -15.43 13.95 3.61
CA LYS A 459 -16.45 14.82 3.02
C LYS A 459 -15.89 16.22 2.78
N GLU A 460 -15.37 16.86 3.82
CA GLU A 460 -14.87 18.23 3.75
C GLU A 460 -13.66 18.36 2.81
N LEU A 461 -12.73 17.40 2.89
CA LEU A 461 -11.58 17.35 2.00
C LEU A 461 -11.99 17.21 0.53
N PHE A 462 -12.91 16.30 0.21
CA PHE A 462 -13.35 16.13 -1.18
C PHE A 462 -14.18 17.32 -1.67
N GLU A 463 -14.91 18.04 -0.80
CA GLU A 463 -15.52 19.33 -1.17
C GLU A 463 -14.44 20.35 -1.59
N VAL A 464 -13.38 20.52 -0.78
CA VAL A 464 -12.24 21.41 -1.08
C VAL A 464 -11.54 21.04 -2.39
N LEU A 465 -11.32 19.74 -2.64
CA LEU A 465 -10.68 19.24 -3.85
C LEU A 465 -11.55 19.42 -5.09
N ARG A 466 -12.86 19.16 -4.99
CA ARG A 466 -13.81 19.29 -6.12
C ARG A 466 -14.03 20.75 -6.51
N GLU A 467 -14.06 21.68 -5.56
CA GLU A 467 -14.03 23.12 -5.86
C GLU A 467 -12.80 23.53 -6.71
N ARG A 468 -11.71 22.77 -6.59
CA ARG A 468 -10.44 22.96 -7.30
C ARG A 468 -10.18 21.92 -8.38
N ALA A 469 -11.20 21.16 -8.79
CA ALA A 469 -11.11 20.09 -9.78
C ALA A 469 -10.37 20.51 -11.06
N HIS A 470 -10.68 21.71 -11.57
CA HIS A 470 -10.04 22.29 -12.76
C HIS A 470 -8.53 22.57 -12.65
N LEU A 471 -7.93 22.40 -11.46
CA LEU A 471 -6.49 22.56 -11.20
C LEU A 471 -5.78 21.22 -11.00
N LEU A 472 -6.51 20.10 -10.96
CA LEU A 472 -5.99 18.78 -10.60
C LEU A 472 -6.09 17.80 -11.79
N GLU A 473 -5.01 17.07 -12.04
CA GLU A 473 -4.93 16.01 -13.06
C GLU A 473 -5.42 14.65 -12.53
N SER A 474 -5.34 14.45 -11.21
CA SER A 474 -5.83 13.27 -10.48
C SER A 474 -5.79 13.50 -8.97
N VAL A 475 -6.57 12.70 -8.25
CA VAL A 475 -6.41 12.42 -6.83
C VAL A 475 -6.16 10.92 -6.70
N THR A 476 -5.13 10.49 -5.99
CA THR A 476 -4.75 9.07 -5.85
C THR A 476 -4.71 8.70 -4.38
N MET A 477 -5.40 7.63 -4.01
CA MET A 477 -5.35 7.05 -2.66
C MET A 477 -4.11 6.20 -2.47
N TRP A 478 -3.44 6.26 -1.32
CA TRP A 478 -2.23 5.47 -1.05
C TRP A 478 -2.54 4.09 -0.45
N GLY A 479 -3.31 3.31 -1.19
CA GLY A 479 -3.70 1.96 -0.85
C GLY A 479 -5.17 1.69 -1.15
N LEU A 480 -5.52 0.42 -1.35
CA LEU A 480 -6.86 0.01 -1.73
C LEU A 480 -7.79 -0.17 -0.52
N TYR A 481 -7.30 -0.80 0.55
CA TYR A 481 -8.06 -1.08 1.78
C TYR A 481 -7.14 -1.08 3.00
N ASP A 482 -7.70 -0.91 4.19
CA ASP A 482 -6.91 -0.59 5.39
C ASP A 482 -5.78 -1.58 5.69
N ALA A 483 -5.99 -2.88 5.46
CA ALA A 483 -4.97 -3.90 5.73
C ALA A 483 -3.69 -3.82 4.91
N VAL A 484 -3.72 -3.11 3.77
CA VAL A 484 -2.55 -2.90 2.91
C VAL A 484 -1.90 -1.53 3.11
N SER A 485 -2.41 -0.71 4.04
CA SER A 485 -1.81 0.59 4.32
C SER A 485 -0.42 0.45 4.96
N TRP A 486 0.55 1.16 4.39
CA TRP A 486 1.91 1.28 4.92
C TRP A 486 1.96 1.78 6.38
N LEU A 487 0.96 2.57 6.78
CA LEU A 487 0.83 3.10 8.13
C LEU A 487 0.69 1.99 9.20
N ARG A 488 0.29 0.76 8.82
CA ARG A 488 0.24 -0.38 9.76
C ARG A 488 1.61 -0.88 10.21
N SER A 489 2.66 -0.59 9.45
CA SER A 489 4.02 -1.09 9.72
C SER A 489 5.05 -0.01 10.04
N TRP A 490 4.79 1.24 9.64
CA TRP A 490 5.75 2.33 9.79
C TRP A 490 5.03 3.58 10.30
N PRO A 491 5.67 4.40 11.18
CA PRO A 491 7.01 4.23 11.75
C PRO A 491 7.07 3.20 12.89
N VAL A 492 5.91 2.79 13.39
CA VAL A 492 5.73 1.74 14.39
C VAL A 492 4.64 0.78 13.96
N SER A 493 4.54 -0.37 14.62
CA SER A 493 3.46 -1.34 14.37
C SER A 493 2.12 -0.76 14.84
N ARG A 494 1.19 -0.57 13.89
CA ARG A 494 -0.17 -0.03 14.09
C ARG A 494 -1.19 -0.92 13.37
N PRO A 495 -1.40 -2.17 13.82
CA PRO A 495 -2.22 -3.15 13.08
C PRO A 495 -3.70 -2.74 12.92
N HIS A 496 -4.16 -1.76 13.70
CA HIS A 496 -5.52 -1.24 13.69
C HIS A 496 -5.64 0.16 13.06
N GLU A 497 -4.59 0.63 12.38
CA GLU A 497 -4.69 1.84 11.55
C GLU A 497 -5.65 1.58 10.38
N ALA A 498 -6.47 2.60 10.08
CA ALA A 498 -7.59 2.47 9.17
C ALA A 498 -7.77 3.71 8.29
N PRO A 499 -6.83 4.02 7.38
CA PRO A 499 -6.76 5.35 6.77
C PRO A 499 -7.50 5.48 5.42
N LEU A 500 -8.07 4.39 4.90
CA LEU A 500 -8.57 4.29 3.52
C LEU A 500 -10.11 4.16 3.44
N PHE A 501 -10.65 4.07 2.23
CA PHE A 501 -12.10 4.00 1.98
C PHE A 501 -12.74 2.66 2.34
N PHE A 502 -11.97 1.58 2.32
CA PHE A 502 -12.45 0.21 2.49
C PHE A 502 -11.73 -0.49 3.64
N ASP A 503 -12.46 -1.31 4.38
CA ASP A 503 -11.94 -2.06 5.52
C ASP A 503 -11.16 -3.33 5.11
N ASP A 504 -10.64 -4.07 6.10
CA ASP A 504 -9.87 -5.30 5.89
C ASP A 504 -10.64 -6.41 5.15
N ARG A 505 -11.97 -6.28 5.05
CA ARG A 505 -12.88 -7.18 4.34
C ARG A 505 -13.43 -6.54 3.05
N LEU A 506 -12.77 -5.50 2.53
CA LEU A 506 -13.11 -4.85 1.26
C LEU A 506 -14.49 -4.15 1.28
N GLN A 507 -15.04 -3.85 2.46
CA GLN A 507 -16.34 -3.20 2.61
C GLN A 507 -16.20 -1.69 2.83
N ALA A 508 -17.17 -0.91 2.36
CA ALA A 508 -17.13 0.55 2.48
C ALA A 508 -17.22 1.02 3.93
N LYS A 509 -16.32 1.94 4.28
CA LYS A 509 -16.26 2.63 5.58
C LYS A 509 -17.00 3.98 5.54
N PRO A 510 -17.18 4.64 6.70
CA PRO A 510 -17.61 6.05 6.74
C PRO A 510 -16.80 6.95 5.79
N ALA A 511 -15.50 6.70 5.62
CA ALA A 511 -14.65 7.39 4.64
C ALA A 511 -15.23 7.40 3.21
N TYR A 512 -15.69 6.25 2.69
CA TYR A 512 -16.34 6.16 1.37
C TYR A 512 -17.64 6.97 1.33
N TRP A 513 -18.47 6.84 2.37
CA TRP A 513 -19.75 7.54 2.46
C TRP A 513 -19.59 9.05 2.58
N GLY A 514 -18.54 9.53 3.25
CA GLY A 514 -18.20 10.95 3.31
C GLY A 514 -18.01 11.56 1.93
N VAL A 515 -17.49 10.80 0.96
CA VAL A 515 -17.31 11.29 -0.41
C VAL A 515 -18.61 11.18 -1.23
N VAL A 516 -19.30 10.05 -1.15
CA VAL A 516 -20.38 9.69 -2.10
C VAL A 516 -21.77 10.07 -1.61
N ASP A 517 -22.07 9.82 -0.33
CA ASP A 517 -23.39 10.09 0.27
C ASP A 517 -23.23 10.35 1.79
N PRO A 518 -22.90 11.61 2.17
CA PRO A 518 -22.69 11.97 3.58
C PRO A 518 -23.92 11.78 4.45
N SER A 519 -25.11 11.63 3.88
CA SER A 519 -26.34 11.37 4.64
C SER A 519 -26.33 10.00 5.33
N ARG A 520 -25.42 9.10 4.95
CA ARG A 520 -25.19 7.80 5.60
C ARG A 520 -24.18 7.87 6.75
N LEU A 521 -23.54 9.01 6.98
CA LEU A 521 -22.67 9.19 8.13
C LEU A 521 -23.49 9.31 9.41
N GLU A 522 -23.01 8.66 10.46
CA GLU A 522 -23.49 8.95 11.81
C GLU A 522 -23.13 10.40 12.19
N PRO A 523 -23.89 11.04 13.08
CA PRO A 523 -23.55 12.38 13.57
C PRO A 523 -22.11 12.42 14.09
N ALA A 524 -21.40 13.49 13.75
CA ALA A 524 -20.05 13.69 14.26
C ALA A 524 -20.07 13.63 15.81
N PRO A 525 -19.08 12.97 16.46
CA PRO A 525 -18.98 12.99 17.91
C PRO A 525 -18.97 14.44 18.37
N GLU A 526 -19.80 14.80 19.37
CA GLU A 526 -19.70 16.12 19.99
C GLU A 526 -18.26 16.29 20.48
N ALA A 527 -17.60 17.38 20.06
CA ALA A 527 -16.27 17.70 20.57
C ALA A 527 -16.37 17.71 22.10
N ALA A 528 -15.70 16.76 22.75
CA ALA A 528 -15.71 16.66 24.20
C ALA A 528 -15.24 18.02 24.73
N GLY A 529 -16.18 18.77 25.31
CA GLY A 529 -15.91 20.12 25.80
C GLY A 529 -14.73 20.06 26.76
N GLU A 530 -13.73 20.90 26.50
CA GLU A 530 -12.66 21.15 27.44
C GLU A 530 -13.29 21.54 28.79
N SER A 531 -13.21 20.63 29.77
CA SER A 531 -13.63 20.86 31.16
C SER A 531 -12.45 21.23 32.03
#